data_AF-A0A239FRK1-F1
#
_entry.id   AF-A0A239FRK1-F1
#
_cell.length_a   1.000
_cell.length_b   1.000
_cell.length_c   1.000
_cell.angle_alpha   90.00
_cell.angle_beta   90.00
_cell.angle_gamma   90.00
#
_symmetry.space_group_name_H-M   'P 1'
#
loop_
_entity.id
_entity.type
_entity.pdbx_description
1 polymer ?
#
loop_
_entity_poly.entity_id
_entity_poly.type
_entity_poly.pdbx_seq_one_letter_code
_entity_poly.pdbx_strand_id
1 'polypeptide(L)'
;MPANLPRPQSCKGCGDPIIFATTNPGGKAMPVDAAPSDAGNVVLHATGTDVTATVLRKTQVAGARAAGQPLYESHFASCRDAATFRKVYR
;
A
#
# COMPACT_ATOMS: atom_id res chain seq x y z
N MET A 1 -18.02 8.55 -2.21
CA MET A 1 -17.45 8.00 -3.46
C MET A 1 -16.00 7.67 -3.14
N PRO A 2 -15.64 6.41 -2.80
CA PRO A 2 -14.32 6.19 -2.23
C PRO A 2 -13.25 6.24 -3.31
N ALA A 3 -12.21 7.01 -2.99
CA ALA A 3 -10.87 7.08 -3.56
C ALA A 3 -10.67 6.50 -4.97
N ASN A 4 -10.31 7.39 -5.90
CA ASN A 4 -9.86 7.11 -7.25
C ASN A 4 -8.50 6.38 -7.23
N LEU A 5 -8.47 5.17 -6.66
CA LEU A 5 -7.29 4.34 -6.62
C LEU A 5 -7.06 3.77 -8.03
N PRO A 6 -5.81 3.79 -8.52
CA PRO A 6 -5.45 3.28 -9.83
C PRO A 6 -5.72 1.79 -9.89
N ARG A 7 -5.86 1.29 -11.11
CA ARG A 7 -6.14 -0.13 -11.34
C ARG A 7 -5.08 -0.99 -10.66
N PRO A 8 -5.47 -1.93 -9.78
CA PRO A 8 -4.52 -2.83 -9.16
C PRO A 8 -3.88 -3.72 -10.24
N GLN A 9 -2.59 -3.94 -10.12
CA GLN A 9 -1.82 -4.87 -10.93
C GLN A 9 -1.65 -6.19 -10.19
N SER A 10 -1.48 -7.30 -10.91
CA SER A 10 -1.19 -8.58 -10.27
C SER A 10 0.29 -8.69 -9.93
N CYS A 11 0.60 -9.04 -8.68
CA CYS A 11 1.94 -9.34 -8.23
C CYS A 11 2.53 -10.50 -9.05
N LYS A 12 3.78 -10.34 -9.52
CA LYS A 12 4.49 -11.38 -10.28
C LYS A 12 4.95 -12.57 -9.42
N GLY A 13 4.98 -12.42 -8.09
CA GLY A 13 5.37 -13.46 -7.14
C GLY A 13 4.18 -14.32 -6.71
N CYS A 14 3.20 -13.71 -6.04
CA CYS A 14 2.05 -14.44 -5.49
C CYS A 14 0.78 -14.35 -6.34
N GLY A 15 0.69 -13.43 -7.30
CA GLY A 15 -0.52 -13.21 -8.12
C GLY A 15 -1.54 -12.25 -7.52
N ASP A 16 -1.36 -11.83 -6.26
CA ASP A 16 -2.32 -10.96 -5.58
C ASP A 16 -2.40 -9.54 -6.16
N PRO A 17 -3.56 -8.86 -6.05
CA PRO A 17 -3.74 -7.50 -6.55
C PRO A 17 -2.99 -6.47 -5.68
N ILE A 18 -2.11 -5.71 -6.33
CA ILE A 18 -1.26 -4.67 -5.73
C ILE A 18 -1.46 -3.32 -6.40
N ILE A 19 -1.31 -2.24 -5.64
CA ILE A 19 -1.34 -0.86 -6.09
C ILE A 19 0.07 -0.28 -5.96
N PHE A 20 0.57 0.34 -7.03
CA PHE A 20 1.80 1.10 -6.96
C PHE A 20 1.51 2.50 -6.44
N ALA A 21 2.08 2.82 -5.27
CA ALA A 21 1.93 4.10 -4.61
C ALA A 21 3.31 4.70 -4.33
N THR A 22 3.47 5.99 -4.58
CA THR A 22 4.72 6.72 -4.34
C THR A 22 4.85 7.02 -2.86
N THR A 23 5.95 6.61 -2.24
CA THR A 23 6.22 6.92 -0.82
C THR A 23 6.69 8.37 -0.66
N ASN A 24 6.17 9.07 0.35
CA ASN A 24 6.67 10.38 0.75
C ASN A 24 7.57 10.23 2.01
N PRO A 25 8.80 10.78 2.07
CA PRO A 25 9.48 11.66 1.10
C PRO A 25 10.37 10.94 0.07
N GLY A 26 10.39 9.61 0.05
CA GLY A 26 11.32 8.84 -0.77
C GLY A 26 11.10 8.95 -2.28
N GLY A 27 9.90 9.35 -2.74
CA GLY A 27 9.53 9.39 -4.15
C GLY A 27 9.55 8.02 -4.83
N LYS A 28 9.71 6.93 -4.08
CA LYS A 28 9.85 5.58 -4.62
C LYS A 28 8.49 4.92 -4.72
N ALA A 29 8.21 4.32 -5.87
CA ALA A 29 7.07 3.45 -6.05
C ALA A 29 7.17 2.28 -5.07
N MET A 30 6.18 2.19 -4.20
CA MET A 30 5.99 1.13 -3.23
C MET A 30 4.72 0.36 -3.62
N PRO A 31 4.83 -0.94 -3.80
CA PRO A 31 3.68 -1.82 -3.97
C PRO A 31 2.99 -2.01 -2.62
N VAL A 32 1.71 -1.71 -2.61
CA VAL A 32 0.80 -1.78 -1.46
C VAL A 32 -0.32 -2.75 -1.85
N ASP A 33 -0.86 -3.49 -0.89
CA ASP A 33 -2.01 -4.35 -1.15
C ASP A 33 -3.22 -3.54 -1.63
N ALA A 34 -3.93 -4.05 -2.64
CA ALA A 34 -5.17 -3.42 -3.09
C ALA A 34 -6.30 -3.59 -2.07
N ALA A 35 -6.24 -4.64 -1.26
CA ALA A 35 -7.17 -4.88 -0.17
C ALA A 35 -6.70 -4.15 1.10
N PRO A 36 -7.59 -3.39 1.78
CA PRO A 36 -7.29 -2.86 3.10
C PRO A 36 -7.15 -4.00 4.10
N SER A 37 -6.25 -3.85 5.07
CA SER A 37 -5.96 -4.83 6.09
C SER A 37 -6.09 -4.20 7.48
N ASP A 38 -6.76 -4.94 8.37
CA ASP A 38 -6.81 -4.64 9.80
C ASP A 38 -5.45 -4.87 10.49
N ALA A 39 -4.38 -5.22 9.80
CA ALA A 39 -3.00 -5.15 10.33
C ALA A 39 -2.19 -4.01 9.68
N GLY A 40 -2.74 -3.39 8.63
CA GLY A 40 -2.07 -2.38 7.83
C GLY A 40 -1.69 -1.12 8.62
N ASN A 41 -0.65 -0.45 8.13
CA ASN A 41 -0.14 0.81 8.66
C ASN A 41 0.11 1.85 7.57
N VAL A 42 -0.33 1.61 6.34
CA VAL A 42 -0.16 2.49 5.20
C VAL A 42 -1.50 3.13 4.86
N VAL A 43 -1.52 4.44 4.68
CA VAL A 43 -2.67 5.14 4.11
C VAL A 43 -2.34 5.53 2.68
N LEU A 44 -3.24 5.19 1.76
CA LEU A 44 -3.15 5.57 0.36
C LEU A 44 -3.93 6.86 0.13
N HIS A 45 -3.24 7.88 -0.35
CA HIS A 45 -3.83 9.15 -0.78
C HIS A 45 -3.78 9.20 -2.31
N ALA A 46 -4.93 9.04 -2.96
CA ALA A 46 -5.05 9.26 -4.40
C ALA A 46 -5.25 10.76 -4.68
N THR A 47 -4.31 11.36 -5.41
CA THR A 47 -4.33 12.75 -5.84
C THR A 47 -4.31 12.78 -7.37
N GLY A 48 -5.49 12.83 -7.99
CA GLY A 48 -5.62 12.74 -9.45
C GLY A 48 -5.23 11.35 -9.96
N THR A 49 -4.17 11.27 -10.77
CA THR A 49 -3.59 10.02 -11.28
C THR A 49 -2.50 9.43 -10.39
N ASP A 50 -1.99 10.21 -9.44
CA ASP A 50 -0.90 9.80 -8.56
C ASP A 50 -1.44 9.24 -7.24
N VAL A 51 -0.86 8.15 -6.76
CA VAL A 51 -1.13 7.64 -5.41
C VAL A 51 0.09 7.85 -4.56
N THR A 52 -0.11 8.46 -3.40
CA THR A 52 0.91 8.63 -2.39
C THR A 52 0.65 7.67 -1.23
N ALA A 53 1.66 6.88 -0.86
CA ALA A 53 1.62 6.04 0.33
C ALA A 53 2.25 6.78 1.52
N THR A 54 1.47 6.95 2.58
CA THR A 54 1.93 7.48 3.86
C THR A 54 2.00 6.35 4.87
N VAL A 55 3.21 6.02 5.32
CA VAL A 55 3.41 5.02 6.37
C VAL A 55 3.17 5.67 7.73
N LEU A 56 2.11 5.25 8.41
CA LEU A 56 1.78 5.71 9.75
C LEU A 56 2.59 4.96 10.80
N ARG A 57 3.02 5.68 11.83
CA ARG A 57 3.64 5.08 13.02
C ARG A 57 2.57 4.44 13.91
N LYS A 58 2.96 3.51 14.81
CA LYS A 58 2.05 2.81 15.74
C LYS A 58 1.03 3.73 16.44
N THR A 59 1.47 4.91 16.89
CA THR A 59 0.61 5.91 17.54
C THR A 59 -0.43 6.52 16.59
N GLN A 60 -0.06 6.72 15.32
CA GLN A 60 -0.95 7.26 14.29
C GLN A 60 -1.90 6.19 13.74
N VAL A 61 -1.47 4.94 13.67
CA VAL A 61 -2.31 3.80 13.25
C VAL A 61 -3.53 3.66 14.17
N ALA A 62 -3.34 3.78 15.49
CA ALA A 62 -4.45 3.73 16.44
C ALA A 62 -5.46 4.87 16.20
N GLY A 63 -4.98 6.09 15.92
CA GLY A 63 -5.84 7.22 15.57
C GLY A 63 -6.57 7.05 14.24
N ALA A 64 -5.89 6.56 13.21
CA ALA A 64 -6.48 6.30 11.90
C ALA A 64 -7.55 5.21 11.96
N ARG A 65 -7.33 4.15 12.75
CA ARG A 65 -8.34 3.11 13.02
C ARG A 65 -9.55 3.66 13.74
N ALA A 66 -9.33 4.47 14.78
CA ALA A 66 -10.41 5.12 15.51
C ALA A 66 -11.23 6.06 14.59
N ALA A 67 -10.58 6.66 13.61
CA ALA A 67 -11.21 7.49 12.58
C ALA A 67 -11.89 6.69 11.45
N GLY A 68 -11.82 5.35 11.46
CA GLY A 68 -12.38 4.50 10.41
C GLY A 68 -11.66 4.63 9.06
N GLN A 69 -10.39 5.08 9.05
CA GLN A 69 -9.61 5.17 7.83
C GLN A 69 -9.20 3.77 7.35
N PRO A 70 -9.38 3.44 6.06
CA PRO A 70 -8.89 2.19 5.50
C PRO A 70 -7.35 2.20 5.53
N LEU A 71 -6.80 1.25 6.27
CA LEU A 71 -5.37 1.01 6.35
C LEU A 71 -5.02 -0.11 5.39
N TYR A 72 -3.90 0.07 4.72
CA TYR A 72 -3.32 -0.88 3.79
C TYR A 72 -1.99 -1.35 4.34
N GLU A 73 -1.52 -2.48 3.85
CA GLU A 73 -0.20 -3.00 4.18
C GLU A 73 0.69 -2.94 2.94
N SER A 74 2.00 -2.75 3.16
CA SER A 74 2.95 -2.90 2.07
C SER A 74 2.91 -4.35 1.59
N HIS A 75 2.73 -4.56 0.29
CA HIS A 75 2.67 -5.91 -0.26
C HIS A 75 3.97 -6.69 -0.01
N PHE A 76 5.10 -5.99 0.18
CA PHE A 76 6.36 -6.61 0.60
C PHE A 76 6.28 -7.40 1.92
N ALA A 77 5.32 -7.08 2.80
CA ALA A 77 5.13 -7.74 4.08
C ALA A 77 4.11 -8.89 4.00
N SER A 78 3.07 -8.74 3.18
CA SER A 78 2.00 -9.73 3.01
C SER A 78 2.32 -10.79 1.95
N CYS A 79 3.16 -10.46 0.96
CA CYS A 79 3.49 -11.36 -0.14
C CYS A 79 4.28 -12.58 0.35
N ARG A 80 3.73 -13.78 0.11
CA ARG A 80 4.41 -15.05 0.40
C ARG A 80 5.74 -15.20 -0.35
N ASP A 81 5.85 -14.60 -1.54
CA ASP A 81 7.01 -14.61 -2.42
C ASP A 81 7.78 -13.27 -2.42
N ALA A 82 7.73 -12.54 -1.29
CA ALA A 82 8.38 -11.24 -1.14
C ALA A 82 9.87 -11.23 -1.54
N ALA A 83 10.59 -12.34 -1.36
CA ALA A 83 11.99 -12.47 -1.76
C ALA A 83 12.18 -12.38 -3.29
N THR A 84 11.28 -12.99 -4.08
CA THR A 84 11.29 -12.91 -5.55
C THR A 84 10.85 -11.54 -5.99
N PHE A 85 9.77 -11.04 -5.40
CA PHE A 85 9.20 -9.74 -5.73
C PHE A 85 10.17 -8.57 -5.46
N ARG A 86 10.93 -8.61 -4.36
CA ARG A 86 11.95 -7.61 -4.02
C ARG A 86 13.16 -7.60 -4.95
N LYS A 87 13.38 -8.66 -5.72
CA LYS A 87 14.41 -8.69 -6.79
C LYS A 87 13.88 -8.13 -8.11
N VAL A 88 12.59 -8.32 -8.40
CA VAL A 88 11.97 -7.92 -9.67
C VAL A 88 11.78 -6.40 -9.77
N TYR A 89 11.47 -5.72 -8.66
CA TYR A 89 11.15 -4.30 -8.63
C TYR A 89 12.25 -3.41 -7.99
N ARG A 90 13.47 -3.94 -7.84
CA ARG A 90 14.62 -3.21 -7.26
C ARG A 90 15.31 -2.30 -8.27
#